data_AF-A0A945XDS5-F1
#
_entry.id   AF-A0A945XDS5-F1
#
_cell.length_a   1.000
_cell.length_b   1.000
_cell.length_c   1.000
_cell.angle_alpha   90.00
_cell.angle_beta   90.00
_cell.angle_gamma   90.00
#
_symmetry.space_group_name_H-M   'P 1'
#
loop_
_entity.id
_entity.type
_entity.pdbx_description
1 polymer ?
#
loop_
_entity_poly.entity_id
_entity_poly.type
_entity_poly.pdbx_seq_one_letter_code
_entity_poly.pdbx_strand_id
1 'polypeptide(L)'
;VWRLPQGEGDLGQRMANCLAQFGPHPALIVGSDIPDINRRHVAAAFDKLRRNELVFGPSDDGGYWLVGAAQGARVGNLFNDVRWSTEHALVDTLENVRSGVRVAMLEPLADIDDGAAYRDWRNGR
;
A
#
# COMPACT_ATOMS: atom_id res chain seq x y z
N VAL A 1 10.67 -8.80 -19.01
CA VAL A 1 10.01 -8.17 -17.84
C VAL A 1 9.46 -6.84 -18.28
N TRP A 2 8.16 -6.61 -18.13
CA TRP A 2 7.55 -5.32 -18.45
C TRP A 2 7.94 -4.29 -17.39
N ARG A 3 8.34 -3.10 -17.81
CA ARG A 3 8.60 -1.96 -16.93
C ARG A 3 7.69 -0.83 -17.39
N LEU A 4 6.90 -0.30 -16.46
CA LEU A 4 6.06 0.86 -16.69
C LEU A 4 6.62 2.00 -15.83
N PRO A 5 6.76 3.22 -16.37
CA PRO A 5 7.06 4.38 -15.55
C PRO A 5 5.91 4.62 -14.57
N GLN A 6 6.22 5.09 -13.35
CA GLN A 6 5.20 5.48 -12.37
C GLN A 6 4.36 6.68 -12.85
N GLY A 7 4.86 7.41 -13.84
CA GLY A 7 4.27 8.64 -14.36
C GLY A 7 4.77 9.88 -13.62
N GLU A 8 4.21 11.02 -14.01
CA GLU A 8 4.51 12.33 -13.44
C GLU A 8 3.69 12.58 -12.16
N GLY A 9 4.04 13.66 -11.44
CA GLY A 9 3.33 14.09 -10.24
C GLY A 9 4.02 13.69 -8.93
N ASP A 10 3.33 13.94 -7.82
CA ASP A 10 3.75 13.51 -6.49
C ASP A 10 3.52 12.01 -6.26
N LEU A 11 3.92 11.50 -5.09
CA LEU A 11 3.80 10.08 -4.74
C LEU A 11 2.34 9.58 -4.80
N GLY A 12 1.40 10.34 -4.24
CA GLY A 12 -0.02 9.99 -4.23
C GLY A 12 -0.60 9.92 -5.64
N GLN A 13 -0.27 10.88 -6.49
CA GLN A 13 -0.66 10.91 -7.90
C GLN A 13 -0.11 9.70 -8.66
N ARG A 14 1.17 9.36 -8.47
CA ARG A 14 1.79 8.18 -9.08
C ARG A 14 1.10 6.88 -8.65
N MET A 15 0.79 6.73 -7.36
CA MET A 15 0.07 5.54 -6.87
C MET A 15 -1.36 5.47 -7.39
N ALA A 16 -2.10 6.58 -7.40
CA ALA A 16 -3.44 6.66 -7.98
C ALA A 16 -3.44 6.25 -9.46
N ASN A 17 -2.49 6.78 -10.23
CA ASN A 17 -2.33 6.49 -11.65
C ASN A 17 -1.99 5.02 -11.89
N CYS A 18 -1.10 4.43 -11.09
CA CYS A 18 -0.79 3.01 -11.15
C CYS A 18 -2.03 2.15 -10.90
N LEU A 19 -2.78 2.39 -9.82
CA LEU A 19 -4.00 1.62 -9.52
C LEU A 19 -5.08 1.82 -10.60
N ALA A 20 -5.25 3.04 -11.11
CA ALA A 20 -6.24 3.35 -12.15
C ALA A 20 -5.94 2.65 -13.49
N GLN A 21 -4.66 2.53 -13.87
CA GLN A 21 -4.25 1.80 -15.08
C GLN A 21 -4.69 0.33 -15.07
N PHE A 22 -4.72 -0.29 -13.89
CA PHE A 22 -5.18 -1.66 -13.71
C PHE A 22 -6.65 -1.77 -13.31
N GLY A 23 -7.43 -0.69 -13.32
CA GLY A 23 -8.81 -0.61 -12.84
C GLY A 23 -9.80 -1.71 -13.31
N PRO A 24 -9.63 -2.35 -14.49
CA PRO A 24 -10.41 -3.54 -14.86
C PRO A 24 -10.12 -4.81 -14.03
N HIS A 25 -9.07 -4.81 -13.20
CA HIS A 25 -8.61 -5.93 -12.39
C HIS A 25 -8.27 -5.44 -10.97
N PRO A 26 -8.29 -6.33 -9.94
CA PRO A 26 -7.71 -6.00 -8.65
C PRO A 26 -6.20 -5.78 -8.80
N ALA A 27 -5.65 -4.78 -8.10
CA ALA A 27 -4.25 -4.42 -8.18
C ALA A 27 -3.67 -4.11 -6.79
N LEU A 28 -2.37 -4.38 -6.63
CA LEU A 28 -1.60 -4.10 -5.41
C LEU A 28 -0.39 -3.25 -5.77
N ILE A 29 -0.08 -2.25 -4.94
CA ILE A 29 1.19 -1.55 -4.89
C ILE A 29 1.91 -2.03 -3.63
N VAL A 30 3.18 -2.36 -3.77
CA VAL A 30 4.01 -2.95 -2.71
C VAL A 30 5.33 -2.20 -2.64
N GLY A 31 5.74 -1.82 -1.43
CA GLY A 31 7.08 -1.28 -1.17
C GLY A 31 8.18 -2.29 -1.53
N SER A 32 9.32 -1.80 -2.01
CA SER A 32 10.44 -2.66 -2.41
C SER A 32 11.43 -2.96 -1.28
N ASP A 33 11.22 -2.33 -0.14
CA ASP A 33 12.02 -2.27 1.09
C ASP A 33 11.47 -3.16 2.22
N ILE A 34 10.61 -4.12 1.86
CA ILE A 34 9.87 -4.97 2.80
C ILE A 34 10.45 -6.40 2.75
N PRO A 35 11.57 -6.67 3.42
CA PRO A 35 12.30 -7.92 3.23
C PRO A 35 11.56 -9.19 3.65
N ASP A 36 10.63 -9.07 4.59
CA ASP A 36 9.88 -10.22 5.13
C ASP A 36 8.57 -10.48 4.37
N ILE A 37 8.30 -9.68 3.32
CA ILE A 37 7.20 -9.98 2.42
C ILE A 37 7.37 -11.37 1.78
N ASN A 38 6.28 -12.13 1.75
CA ASN A 38 6.27 -13.43 1.09
C ASN A 38 4.93 -13.69 0.40
N ARG A 39 4.85 -14.83 -0.31
CA ARG A 39 3.71 -15.21 -1.14
C ARG A 39 2.38 -15.21 -0.38
N ARG A 40 2.38 -15.54 0.92
CA ARG A 40 1.16 -15.59 1.74
C ARG A 40 0.53 -14.21 1.91
N HIS A 41 1.36 -13.16 2.01
CA HIS A 41 0.88 -11.79 2.21
C HIS A 41 0.17 -11.28 0.94
N VAL A 42 0.78 -11.52 -0.23
CA VAL A 42 0.18 -11.17 -1.52
C VAL A 42 -1.12 -11.95 -1.75
N ALA A 43 -1.14 -13.25 -1.46
CA ALA A 43 -2.36 -14.07 -1.56
C ALA A 43 -3.47 -13.58 -0.62
N ALA A 44 -3.12 -13.26 0.64
CA ALA A 44 -4.06 -12.72 1.61
C ALA A 44 -4.62 -11.35 1.19
N ALA A 45 -3.81 -10.50 0.58
CA ALA A 45 -4.25 -9.21 0.04
C ALA A 45 -5.33 -9.40 -1.02
N PHE A 46 -5.09 -10.27 -2.01
CA PHE A 46 -6.08 -10.56 -3.05
C PHE A 46 -7.34 -11.25 -2.52
N ASP A 47 -7.22 -12.17 -1.56
CA ASP A 47 -8.40 -12.80 -0.96
C ASP A 47 -9.27 -11.77 -0.20
N LYS A 48 -8.64 -10.84 0.54
CA LYS A 48 -9.36 -9.72 1.18
C LYS A 48 -10.06 -8.83 0.17
N LEU A 49 -9.46 -8.55 -0.99
CA LEU A 49 -10.09 -7.75 -2.06
C LEU A 49 -11.32 -8.42 -2.70
N ARG A 50 -11.58 -9.70 -2.44
CA ARG A 50 -12.84 -10.35 -2.89
C ARG A 50 -14.06 -9.85 -2.13
N ARG A 51 -13.86 -9.33 -0.91
CA ARG A 51 -14.94 -8.84 -0.03
C ARG A 51 -14.80 -7.37 0.32
N ASN A 52 -13.66 -6.75 0.05
CA ASN A 52 -13.34 -5.37 0.40
C ASN A 52 -12.93 -4.60 -0.84
N GLU A 53 -13.16 -3.29 -0.86
CA GLU A 53 -12.75 -2.44 -1.97
C GLU A 53 -11.28 -2.04 -1.88
N LEU A 54 -10.77 -1.91 -0.64
CA LEU A 54 -9.38 -1.55 -0.37
C LEU A 54 -8.75 -2.55 0.61
N VAL A 55 -7.45 -2.75 0.48
CA VAL A 55 -6.63 -3.48 1.45
C VAL A 55 -5.35 -2.70 1.73
N PHE A 56 -4.94 -2.64 2.99
CA PHE A 56 -3.67 -2.04 3.39
C PHE A 56 -2.84 -3.04 4.21
N GLY A 57 -1.52 -3.02 4.01
CA GLY A 57 -0.54 -3.61 4.90
C GLY A 57 0.16 -2.52 5.68
N PRO A 58 -0.17 -2.29 6.97
CA PRO A 58 0.45 -1.25 7.78
C PRO A 58 1.95 -1.48 7.98
N SER A 59 2.77 -0.44 7.93
CA SER A 59 4.16 -0.48 8.40
C SER A 59 4.24 -0.01 9.85
N ASP A 60 5.34 -0.34 10.53
CA ASP A 60 5.52 -0.03 11.95
C ASP A 60 5.79 1.47 12.20
N ASP A 61 6.19 2.20 11.16
CA ASP A 61 6.43 3.65 11.20
C ASP A 61 5.15 4.49 11.11
N GLY A 62 3.98 3.88 10.88
CA GLY A 62 2.67 4.55 10.71
C GLY A 62 2.24 4.75 9.24
N GLY A 63 3.08 4.33 8.29
CA GLY A 63 2.74 4.23 6.88
C GLY A 63 2.07 2.91 6.50
N TYR A 64 2.30 2.48 5.26
CA TYR A 64 1.89 1.17 4.78
C TYR A 64 2.85 0.62 3.74
N TRP A 65 3.22 -0.65 3.91
CA TRP A 65 4.06 -1.40 2.98
C TRP A 65 3.28 -1.92 1.76
N LEU A 66 1.94 -1.95 1.84
CA LEU A 66 1.05 -2.33 0.73
C LEU A 66 -0.24 -1.52 0.73
N VAL A 67 -0.66 -1.11 -0.46
CA VAL A 67 -2.04 -0.67 -0.73
C VAL A 67 -2.60 -1.43 -1.92
N GLY A 68 -3.85 -1.87 -1.83
CA GLY A 68 -4.52 -2.59 -2.89
C GLY A 68 -5.94 -2.11 -3.11
N ALA A 69 -6.39 -2.21 -4.35
CA ALA A 69 -7.72 -1.81 -4.78
C ALA A 69 -8.40 -2.94 -5.56
N ALA A 70 -9.66 -3.20 -5.25
CA ALA A 70 -10.48 -4.15 -5.98
C ALA A 70 -10.84 -3.58 -7.38
N GLN A 71 -11.29 -4.47 -8.27
CA GLN A 71 -11.81 -4.07 -9.57
C GLN A 71 -12.92 -3.02 -9.41
N GLY A 72 -12.80 -1.90 -10.14
CA GLY A 72 -13.78 -0.81 -10.12
C GLY A 72 -13.77 0.06 -8.86
N ALA A 73 -12.85 -0.16 -7.92
CA ALA A 73 -12.68 0.72 -6.76
C ALA A 73 -12.24 2.13 -7.21
N ARG A 74 -12.81 3.16 -6.57
CA ARG A 74 -12.55 4.57 -6.92
C ARG A 74 -11.45 5.10 -6.01
N VAL A 75 -10.24 5.22 -6.54
CA VAL A 75 -9.02 5.59 -5.79
C VAL A 75 -8.54 7.02 -6.05
N GLY A 76 -9.25 7.81 -6.86
CA GLY A 76 -8.75 9.10 -7.37
C GLY A 76 -8.37 10.13 -6.29
N ASN A 77 -9.13 10.18 -5.18
CA ASN A 77 -8.85 11.11 -4.08
C ASN A 77 -8.21 10.41 -2.87
N LEU A 78 -7.93 9.11 -2.98
CA LEU A 78 -7.49 8.29 -1.83
C LEU A 78 -6.19 8.82 -1.21
N PHE A 79 -5.35 9.43 -2.04
CA PHE A 79 -3.99 9.84 -1.68
C PHE A 79 -3.84 11.38 -1.60
N ASN A 80 -4.93 12.12 -1.53
CA ASN A 80 -4.91 13.58 -1.45
C ASN A 80 -4.48 14.03 -0.05
N ASP A 81 -3.67 15.08 0.03
CA ASP A 81 -3.27 15.73 1.30
C ASP A 81 -2.63 14.77 2.33
N VAL A 82 -2.08 13.64 1.87
CA VAL A 82 -1.38 12.68 2.72
C VAL A 82 0.01 13.20 3.08
N ARG A 83 0.31 13.21 4.38
CA ARG A 83 1.65 13.54 4.89
C ARG A 83 2.58 12.34 4.71
N TRP A 84 3.08 12.18 3.48
CA TRP A 84 4.04 11.14 3.12
C TRP A 84 5.30 11.18 3.99
N SER A 85 5.91 10.00 4.19
CA SER A 85 7.14 9.84 4.99
C SER A 85 6.98 10.34 6.43
N THR A 86 5.78 10.17 7.00
CA THR A 86 5.45 10.42 8.41
C THR A 86 4.56 9.30 8.93
N GLU A 87 4.43 9.22 10.25
CA GLU A 87 3.56 8.28 10.95
C GLU A 87 2.05 8.46 10.67
N HIS A 88 1.70 9.52 9.95
CA HIS A 88 0.33 9.86 9.61
C HIS A 88 -0.11 9.30 8.25
N ALA A 89 0.81 8.77 7.43
CA ALA A 89 0.51 8.45 6.04
C ALA A 89 -0.66 7.46 5.88
N LEU A 90 -0.75 6.42 6.71
CA LEU A 90 -1.89 5.50 6.69
C LEU A 90 -3.18 6.18 7.14
N VAL A 91 -3.13 6.93 8.24
CA VAL A 91 -4.31 7.60 8.81
C VAL A 91 -4.88 8.61 7.81
N ASP A 92 -4.04 9.48 7.25
CA ASP A 92 -4.45 10.49 6.26
C ASP A 92 -5.06 9.80 5.01
N THR A 93 -4.47 8.69 4.56
CA THR A 93 -5.01 7.92 3.43
C THR A 93 -6.40 7.34 3.77
N LEU A 94 -6.60 6.87 5.00
CA LEU A 94 -7.89 6.33 5.46
C LEU A 94 -8.94 7.42 5.65
N GLU A 95 -8.56 8.64 6.02
CA GLU A 95 -9.48 9.79 6.11
C GLU A 95 -10.11 10.15 4.75
N ASN A 96 -9.39 9.87 3.66
CA ASN A 96 -9.90 10.05 2.30
C ASN A 96 -10.85 8.93 1.83
N VAL A 97 -11.03 7.87 2.61
CA VAL A 97 -11.91 6.76 2.27
C VAL A 97 -13.36 7.20 2.43
N ARG A 98 -14.13 7.11 1.34
CA ARG A 98 -15.55 7.48 1.36
C ARG A 98 -16.35 6.56 2.28
N SER A 99 -17.38 7.13 2.90
CA SER A 99 -18.32 6.36 3.72
C SER A 99 -18.91 5.17 2.96
N GLY A 100 -19.00 4.02 3.62
CA GLY A 100 -19.51 2.77 3.06
C GLY A 100 -18.48 1.93 2.29
N VAL A 101 -17.29 2.46 2.01
CA VAL A 101 -16.20 1.70 1.40
C VAL A 101 -15.63 0.71 2.41
N ARG A 102 -15.55 -0.57 2.01
CA ARG A 102 -14.99 -1.60 2.89
C ARG A 102 -13.48 -1.68 2.75
N VAL A 103 -12.78 -1.52 3.87
CA VAL A 103 -11.32 -1.58 3.96
C VAL A 103 -10.92 -2.77 4.82
N ALA A 104 -9.90 -3.51 4.38
CA ALA A 104 -9.29 -4.57 5.17
C ALA A 104 -7.83 -4.27 5.47
N MET A 105 -7.36 -4.74 6.64
CA MET A 105 -5.95 -4.69 7.03
C MET A 105 -5.29 -6.07 6.92
N LEU A 106 -4.04 -6.10 6.49
CA LEU A 106 -3.12 -7.24 6.59
C LEU A 106 -2.34 -7.18 7.92
N GLU A 107 -1.49 -8.18 8.14
CA GLU A 107 -0.51 -8.11 9.23
C GLU A 107 0.51 -6.99 8.96
N PRO A 108 0.98 -6.28 10.00
CA PRO A 108 2.06 -5.32 9.85
C PRO A 108 3.37 -6.01 9.44
N LEU A 109 4.19 -5.31 8.66
CA LEU A 109 5.56 -5.70 8.35
C LEU A 109 6.46 -4.47 8.45
N ALA A 110 7.70 -4.68 8.86
CA ALA A 110 8.72 -3.64 8.91
C ALA A 110 9.33 -3.39 7.51
N ASP A 111 9.45 -2.12 7.17
CA ASP A 111 10.31 -1.57 6.13
C ASP A 111 11.74 -1.35 6.65
N ILE A 112 12.67 -1.23 5.71
CA ILE A 112 14.07 -0.89 5.98
C ILE A 112 14.38 0.46 5.34
N ASP A 113 14.29 1.53 6.13
CA ASP A 113 14.61 2.89 5.70
C ASP A 113 16.04 3.33 6.02
N ASP A 114 16.63 2.76 7.08
CA ASP A 114 17.93 3.19 7.58
C ASP A 114 18.82 2.03 8.03
N GLY A 115 20.05 2.39 8.42
CA GLY A 115 21.03 1.41 8.87
C GLY A 115 20.68 0.75 10.20
N ALA A 116 19.87 1.38 11.05
CA ALA A 116 19.43 0.79 12.32
C ALA A 116 18.36 -0.28 12.06
N ALA A 117 17.32 0.05 11.29
CA ALA A 117 16.29 -0.89 10.84
C ALA A 117 16.91 -2.10 10.14
N TYR A 118 17.89 -1.87 9.25
CA TYR A 118 18.61 -2.97 8.61
C TYR A 118 19.35 -3.88 9.60
N ARG A 119 20.00 -3.31 10.62
CA ARG A 119 20.72 -4.10 11.63
C ARG A 119 19.76 -4.90 12.49
N ASP A 120 18.66 -4.30 12.92
CA ASP A 120 17.66 -4.96 13.76
C ASP A 120 17.01 -6.12 13.01
N TRP A 121 16.59 -5.90 11.77
CA TRP A 121 16.09 -6.97 10.90
C TRP A 121 17.14 -8.07 10.67
N ARG A 122 18.40 -7.71 10.42
CA ARG A 122 19.47 -8.69 10.17
C ARG A 122 19.80 -9.53 11.41
N ASN A 123 19.70 -8.95 12.61
CA ASN A 123 20.02 -9.61 13.88
C ASN A 123 18.85 -10.43 14.44
N GLY A 124 17.61 -10.11 14.04
CA GLY A 124 16.41 -10.87 14.40
C GLY A 124 16.15 -12.10 13.52
N ARG A 125 17.01 -12.36 12.53
CA ARG A 125 16.99 -13.56 11.67
C ARG A 125 17.82 -14.71 12.22
#